data_AF-A0A8S3UCX3-F1
#
_entry.id   AF-A0A8S3UCX3-F1
#
_cell.length_a   1.000
_cell.length_b   1.000
_cell.length_c   1.000
_cell.angle_alpha   90.00
_cell.angle_beta   90.00
_cell.angle_gamma   90.00
#
_symmetry.space_group_name_H-M   'P 1'
#
loop_
_entity.id
_entity.type
_entity.pdbx_description
1 polymer ?
#
loop_
_entity_poly.entity_id
_entity_poly.type
_entity_poly.pdbx_seq_one_letter_code
_entity_poly.pdbx_strand_id
1 'polypeptide(L)'
;MEIYALSDHLYSTPLSKDKTIHTEATVRCTVCNKLFSRGWIRSHMKIHENKEGEISKTKHHYTVVIDEQKGLYTSAVTMKGLRQPIHVQKITHGSNESYCENIACHFLKDTAVRGSNMAYECPHLRSVQYAKHADVAVMQTSSLDSLLEDGIITMEKHLEILNMNQKSVENKSPLIVRIPNDFSTSKRYIFFSVYSEDIRYWSRLDRTVTTNDTVGNKITCKCSTGRRYCNHKLLVKWYLFQEIPEMYNSQVEIEEDLDHDDQEPWQISQPTGITTDDVMVQYLKTNKKSLRIYINQLNFDSTNRSTRNLP
;
A
#
# COMPACT_ATOMS: atom_id res chain seq x y z
N MET A 1 75.86 27.13 41.12
CA MET A 1 75.34 26.10 42.03
C MET A 1 74.09 25.53 41.36
N GLU A 2 74.13 24.50 40.51
CA GLU A 2 74.75 23.18 40.71
C GLU A 2 74.45 22.67 42.14
N ILE A 3 73.82 21.52 42.41
CA ILE A 3 73.82 20.25 41.69
C ILE A 3 72.98 19.19 42.52
N TYR A 4 72.51 18.10 41.86
CA TYR A 4 72.07 16.74 42.33
C TYR A 4 70.93 16.62 43.38
N ALA A 5 69.81 15.90 43.16
CA ALA A 5 69.52 14.54 42.65
C ALA A 5 69.95 13.40 43.60
N LEU A 6 69.01 12.46 43.84
CA LEU A 6 69.12 10.98 43.89
C LEU A 6 67.95 10.43 44.76
N SER A 7 66.95 9.74 44.19
CA SER A 7 66.92 8.29 43.84
C SER A 7 66.73 7.43 45.10
N ASP A 8 66.07 6.28 45.17
CA ASP A 8 65.46 5.32 44.26
C ASP A 8 64.45 4.50 45.09
N HIS A 9 63.40 3.95 44.47
CA HIS A 9 63.24 2.49 44.49
C HIS A 9 62.19 2.05 43.47
N LEU A 10 62.74 1.41 42.44
CA LEU A 10 62.11 0.57 41.43
C LEU A 10 61.43 -0.65 42.06
N TYR A 11 60.24 -0.99 41.59
CA TYR A 11 59.90 -2.36 41.20
C TYR A 11 59.02 -2.34 39.94
N SER A 12 59.34 -3.23 39.02
CA SER A 12 59.06 -3.16 37.59
C SER A 12 57.80 -3.94 37.17
N THR A 13 56.91 -3.29 36.39
CA THR A 13 56.21 -3.74 35.14
C THR A 13 55.26 -4.98 35.14
N PRO A 14 54.42 -5.24 34.09
CA PRO A 14 53.72 -4.37 33.11
C PRO A 14 52.24 -4.79 32.78
N LEU A 15 51.59 -4.01 31.88
CA LEU A 15 50.36 -4.25 31.07
C LEU A 15 48.96 -4.15 31.75
N SER A 16 48.17 -3.13 31.37
CA SER A 16 47.31 -3.25 30.17
C SER A 16 46.54 -1.95 29.84
N LYS A 17 46.77 -1.49 28.60
CA LYS A 17 45.84 -0.87 27.62
C LYS A 17 44.82 0.16 28.13
N ASP A 18 45.11 1.41 27.78
CA ASP A 18 44.14 2.45 27.45
C ASP A 18 42.87 1.90 26.78
N LYS A 19 41.72 2.24 27.36
CA LYS A 19 40.45 2.33 26.64
C LYS A 19 39.90 3.74 26.83
N THR A 20 40.32 4.64 25.96
CA THR A 20 39.63 5.91 25.74
C THR A 20 38.21 5.57 25.28
N ILE A 21 37.23 5.76 26.17
CA ILE A 21 35.82 5.65 25.81
C ILE A 21 35.54 6.81 24.87
N HIS A 22 35.47 6.53 23.56
CA HIS A 22 34.90 7.47 22.60
C HIS A 22 33.44 7.70 22.97
N THR A 23 33.16 8.72 23.77
CA THR A 23 31.82 9.26 23.93
C THR A 23 31.43 9.90 22.60
N GLU A 24 30.70 9.17 21.77
CA GLU A 24 30.12 9.73 20.56
C GLU A 24 29.29 10.96 20.95
N ALA A 25 29.76 12.15 20.56
CA ALA A 25 29.10 13.39 20.88
C ALA A 25 27.66 13.37 20.34
N THR A 26 26.68 13.36 21.26
CA THR A 26 25.27 13.46 20.93
C THR A 26 24.87 14.93 20.77
N VAL A 27 23.99 15.20 19.83
CA VAL A 27 23.44 16.53 19.52
C VAL A 27 21.93 16.48 19.73
N ARG A 28 21.41 17.52 20.37
CA ARG A 28 19.97 17.71 20.57
C ARG A 28 19.32 18.32 19.34
N CYS A 29 18.24 17.72 18.85
CA CYS A 29 17.41 18.32 17.82
C CYS A 29 16.64 19.53 18.37
N THR A 30 16.67 20.66 17.66
CA THR A 30 15.98 21.90 18.07
C THR A 30 14.48 21.88 17.83
N VAL A 31 13.96 20.94 17.03
CA VAL A 31 12.53 20.85 16.68
C VAL A 31 11.78 19.87 17.57
N CYS A 32 12.37 18.71 17.90
CA CYS A 32 11.72 17.69 18.73
C CYS A 32 12.44 17.37 20.05
N ASN A 33 13.53 18.07 20.36
CA ASN A 33 14.31 17.92 21.60
C ASN A 33 14.92 16.54 21.89
N LYS A 34 14.86 15.60 20.94
CA LYS A 34 15.50 14.27 21.03
C LYS A 34 17.02 14.35 20.77
N LEU A 35 17.78 13.43 21.37
CA LEU A 35 19.23 13.32 21.23
C LEU A 35 19.59 12.32 20.13
N PHE A 36 20.55 12.69 19.28
CA PHE A 36 21.06 11.85 18.19
C PHE A 36 22.58 11.94 18.14
N SER A 37 23.26 10.93 17.61
CA SER A 37 24.70 11.07 17.34
C SER A 37 24.95 12.12 16.24
N ARG A 38 26.12 12.80 16.30
CA ARG A 38 26.50 13.86 15.34
C ARG A 38 26.35 13.45 13.86
N GLY A 39 26.58 12.19 13.51
CA GLY A 39 26.42 11.69 12.14
C GLY A 39 24.97 11.60 11.68
N TRP A 40 24.03 11.37 12.60
CA TRP A 40 22.62 11.10 12.28
C TRP A 40 21.71 12.32 12.43
N ILE A 41 22.16 13.38 13.13
CA ILE A 41 21.36 14.60 13.31
C ILE A 41 21.01 15.26 11.98
N ARG A 42 21.90 15.24 10.98
CA ARG A 42 21.61 15.81 9.64
C ARG A 42 20.50 15.03 8.92
N SER A 43 20.52 13.70 8.99
CA SER A 43 19.46 12.85 8.43
C SER A 43 18.14 13.00 9.19
N HIS A 44 18.19 13.18 10.51
CA HIS A 44 17.03 13.49 11.32
C HIS A 44 16.44 14.87 11.01
N MET A 45 17.28 15.90 10.83
CA MET A 45 16.82 17.24 10.47
C MET A 45 16.10 17.25 9.12
N LYS A 46 16.51 16.40 8.17
CA LYS A 46 15.74 16.19 6.94
C LYS A 46 14.31 15.73 7.19
N ILE A 47 13.99 15.07 8.30
CA ILE A 47 12.60 14.69 8.66
C ILE A 47 11.78 15.92 9.05
N HIS A 48 12.41 16.90 9.70
CA HIS A 48 11.78 18.19 10.04
C HIS A 48 11.71 19.14 8.85
N GLU A 49 12.73 19.13 7.99
CA GLU A 49 12.75 19.86 6.72
C GLU A 49 11.86 19.21 5.66
N ASN A 50 11.53 17.92 5.82
CA ASN A 50 10.61 17.23 4.92
C ASN A 50 9.19 17.76 5.11
N LYS A 51 8.91 18.87 4.42
CA LYS A 51 7.56 19.25 4.00
C LYS A 51 6.96 18.25 3.01
N GLU A 52 7.52 17.05 2.84
CA GLU A 52 6.96 15.96 2.04
C GLU A 52 5.58 15.49 2.53
N GLY A 53 5.17 15.87 3.75
CA GLY A 53 3.81 15.65 4.25
C GLY A 53 2.80 16.77 3.99
N GLU A 54 3.20 17.91 3.42
CA GLU A 54 2.26 19.00 3.16
C GLU A 54 1.56 18.78 1.82
N ILE A 55 0.26 18.51 1.89
CA ILE A 55 -0.60 18.28 0.73
C ILE A 55 -1.11 19.63 0.22
N SER A 56 -0.79 19.95 -1.03
CA SER A 56 -1.16 21.20 -1.69
C SER A 56 -1.59 20.96 -3.14
N LYS A 57 -2.13 22.00 -3.79
CA LYS A 57 -2.55 21.94 -5.20
C LYS A 57 -1.46 21.46 -6.16
N THR A 58 -0.19 21.73 -5.87
CA THR A 58 0.95 21.28 -6.70
C THR A 58 1.66 20.05 -6.15
N LYS A 59 1.34 19.65 -4.92
CA LYS A 59 1.98 18.55 -4.20
C LYS A 59 0.91 17.71 -3.49
N HIS A 60 0.27 16.83 -4.24
CA HIS A 60 -0.71 15.88 -3.71
C HIS A 60 -0.56 14.51 -4.37
N HIS A 61 -1.09 13.47 -3.73
CA HIS A 61 -1.21 12.16 -4.36
C HIS A 61 -2.23 12.25 -5.49
N TYR A 62 -1.86 11.74 -6.67
CA TYR A 62 -2.79 11.69 -7.79
C TYR A 62 -4.02 10.90 -7.35
N THR A 63 -5.19 11.53 -7.42
CA THR A 63 -6.44 10.99 -6.87
C THR A 63 -7.54 11.09 -7.91
N VAL A 64 -8.41 10.09 -7.97
CA VAL A 64 -9.48 9.97 -8.97
C VAL A 64 -10.77 9.57 -8.29
N VAL A 65 -11.86 10.25 -8.62
CA VAL A 65 -13.22 9.93 -8.17
C VAL A 65 -13.65 8.61 -8.81
N ILE A 66 -14.10 7.67 -7.99
CA ILE A 66 -14.61 6.37 -8.45
C ILE A 66 -16.13 6.30 -8.26
N ASP A 67 -16.61 6.74 -7.10
CA ASP A 67 -18.04 6.80 -6.79
C ASP A 67 -18.27 8.02 -5.89
N GLU A 68 -18.86 9.07 -6.48
CA GLU A 68 -19.11 10.33 -5.79
C GLU A 68 -20.13 10.17 -4.65
N GLN A 69 -21.17 9.36 -4.85
CA GLN A 69 -22.25 9.17 -3.87
C GLN A 69 -21.73 8.49 -2.61
N LYS A 70 -20.79 7.54 -2.76
CA LYS A 70 -20.16 6.84 -1.64
C LYS A 70 -18.89 7.52 -1.11
N GLY A 71 -18.50 8.65 -1.70
CA GLY A 71 -17.25 9.34 -1.37
C GLY A 71 -16.02 8.44 -1.58
N LEU A 72 -16.02 7.64 -2.65
CA LEU A 72 -14.98 6.67 -2.95
C LEU A 72 -14.05 7.18 -4.05
N TYR A 73 -12.76 7.05 -3.79
CA TYR A 73 -11.70 7.54 -4.66
C TYR A 73 -10.60 6.48 -4.79
N THR A 74 -9.79 6.58 -5.82
CA THR A 74 -8.46 5.95 -5.84
C THR A 74 -7.40 7.00 -5.61
N SER A 75 -6.37 6.66 -4.86
CA SER A 75 -5.21 7.52 -4.64
C SER A 75 -3.94 6.75 -4.96
N ALA A 76 -2.94 7.42 -5.55
CA ALA A 76 -1.64 6.82 -5.78
C ALA A 76 -0.91 6.62 -4.44
N VAL A 77 -0.37 5.42 -4.19
CA VAL A 77 0.39 5.14 -2.94
C VAL A 77 1.55 6.11 -2.78
N THR A 78 2.26 6.42 -3.86
CA THR A 78 3.40 7.35 -3.91
C THR A 78 3.10 8.52 -4.84
N MET A 79 3.73 9.67 -4.60
CA MET A 79 3.61 10.85 -5.49
C MET A 79 4.54 10.76 -6.72
N LYS A 80 5.66 10.06 -6.56
CA LYS A 80 6.73 9.88 -7.55
C LYS A 80 6.89 8.41 -7.91
N GLY A 81 7.38 8.15 -9.12
CA GLY A 81 7.64 6.79 -9.62
C GLY A 81 6.36 6.05 -10.01
N LEU A 82 6.39 4.72 -9.88
CA LEU A 82 5.23 3.87 -10.17
C LEU A 82 4.10 4.16 -9.17
N ARG A 83 3.03 4.77 -9.68
CA ARG A 83 1.85 5.15 -8.90
C ARG A 83 0.88 3.97 -8.90
N GLN A 84 0.99 3.10 -7.90
CA GLN A 84 0.00 2.04 -7.70
C GLN A 84 -1.26 2.64 -7.06
N PRO A 85 -2.48 2.37 -7.58
CA PRO A 85 -3.70 2.85 -6.94
C PRO A 85 -4.09 2.01 -5.72
N ILE A 86 -4.62 2.71 -4.72
CA ILE A 86 -5.34 2.18 -3.56
C ILE A 86 -6.69 2.88 -3.47
N HIS A 87 -7.70 2.22 -2.93
CA HIS A 87 -8.95 2.91 -2.63
C HIS A 87 -8.86 3.71 -1.33
N VAL A 88 -9.52 4.86 -1.34
CA VAL A 88 -9.75 5.68 -0.14
C VAL A 88 -11.21 6.13 -0.15
N GLN A 89 -11.82 6.15 1.02
CA GLN A 89 -13.19 6.64 1.21
C GLN A 89 -13.14 7.87 2.12
N LYS A 90 -13.75 8.95 1.66
CA LYS A 90 -13.92 10.19 2.42
C LYS A 90 -15.34 10.70 2.23
N ILE A 91 -16.14 10.52 3.27
CA ILE A 91 -17.51 11.01 3.34
C ILE A 91 -17.49 12.31 4.14
N THR A 92 -17.98 13.40 3.54
CA THR A 92 -18.03 14.72 4.17
C THR A 92 -19.37 15.01 4.87
N HIS A 93 -20.37 14.14 4.66
CA HIS A 93 -21.71 14.29 5.22
C HIS A 93 -22.11 13.01 5.98
N GLY A 94 -22.38 13.10 7.29
CA GLY A 94 -22.82 11.97 8.12
C GLY A 94 -21.74 11.46 9.09
N SER A 95 -21.70 10.15 9.33
CA SER A 95 -20.67 9.54 10.19
C SER A 95 -19.28 9.74 9.58
N ASN A 96 -18.35 10.25 10.37
CA ASN A 96 -16.99 10.68 9.98
C ASN A 96 -16.03 9.53 9.60
N GLU A 97 -16.51 8.45 8.99
CA GLU A 97 -15.68 7.30 8.70
C GLU A 97 -14.93 7.49 7.38
N SER A 98 -13.73 8.06 7.51
CA SER A 98 -12.74 8.04 6.43
C SER A 98 -11.86 6.80 6.53
N TYR A 99 -11.65 6.13 5.40
CA TYR A 99 -10.86 4.90 5.29
C TYR A 99 -9.82 4.99 4.18
N CYS A 100 -8.66 4.37 4.39
CA CYS A 100 -7.61 4.24 3.37
C CYS A 100 -7.17 2.78 3.32
N GLU A 101 -7.09 2.16 2.14
CA GLU A 101 -6.64 0.76 2.02
C GLU A 101 -5.16 0.54 2.39
N ASN A 102 -4.36 1.61 2.49
CA ASN A 102 -2.95 1.48 2.83
C ASN A 102 -2.77 1.23 4.33
N ILE A 103 -2.35 0.01 4.66
CA ILE A 103 -2.11 -0.44 6.04
C ILE A 103 -1.10 0.46 6.77
N ALA A 104 -0.11 1.03 6.07
CA ALA A 104 0.83 1.97 6.68
C ALA A 104 0.13 3.21 7.24
N CYS A 105 -0.96 3.66 6.60
CA CYS A 105 -1.76 4.78 7.08
C CYS A 105 -2.57 4.43 8.34
N HIS A 106 -2.96 3.16 8.54
CA HIS A 106 -3.63 2.72 9.76
C HIS A 106 -2.71 2.85 10.97
N PHE A 107 -1.46 2.35 10.87
CA PHE A 107 -0.48 2.48 11.94
C PHE A 107 -0.19 3.94 12.30
N LEU A 108 -0.10 4.82 11.31
CA LEU A 108 0.11 6.25 11.53
C LEU A 108 -1.11 6.90 12.20
N LYS A 109 -2.33 6.54 11.80
CA LYS A 109 -3.56 6.99 12.43
C LYS A 109 -3.61 6.57 13.90
N ASP A 110 -3.34 5.30 14.19
CA ASP A 110 -3.34 4.78 15.57
C ASP A 110 -2.30 5.49 16.44
N THR A 111 -1.10 5.72 15.89
CA THR A 111 -0.04 6.44 16.59
C THR A 111 -0.44 7.89 16.89
N ALA A 112 -1.06 8.56 15.91
CA ALA A 112 -1.53 9.93 16.06
C ALA A 112 -2.64 10.04 17.12
N VAL A 113 -3.61 9.12 17.10
CA VAL A 113 -4.70 9.05 18.09
C VAL A 113 -4.15 8.83 19.50
N ARG A 114 -3.19 7.91 19.69
CA ARG A 114 -2.50 7.73 20.99
C ARG A 114 -1.74 8.98 21.44
N GLY A 115 -1.25 9.77 20.48
CA GLY A 115 -0.66 11.08 20.70
C GLY A 115 -1.66 12.23 20.86
N SER A 116 -2.95 11.94 21.04
CA SER A 116 -4.05 12.92 21.16
C SER A 116 -4.33 13.75 19.91
N ASN A 117 -3.85 13.33 18.74
CA ASN A 117 -4.23 13.93 17.45
C ASN A 117 -5.36 13.12 16.79
N MET A 118 -6.60 13.37 17.25
CA MET A 118 -7.79 12.68 16.75
C MET A 118 -8.18 13.09 15.33
N ALA A 119 -7.75 14.28 14.87
CA ALA A 119 -8.04 14.80 13.55
C ALA A 119 -7.03 14.36 12.47
N TYR A 120 -6.19 13.35 12.77
CA TYR A 120 -5.21 12.87 11.82
C TYR A 120 -5.87 12.30 10.56
N GLU A 121 -5.54 12.90 9.42
CA GLU A 121 -5.83 12.36 8.10
C GLU A 121 -4.52 11.99 7.39
N CYS A 122 -4.50 10.82 6.75
CA CYS A 122 -3.34 10.42 5.97
C CYS A 122 -3.20 11.29 4.70
N PRO A 123 -1.99 11.35 4.11
CA PRO A 123 -1.73 12.09 2.86
C PRO A 123 -2.68 11.73 1.70
N HIS A 124 -3.10 10.47 1.60
CA HIS A 124 -4.04 10.01 0.57
C HIS A 124 -5.43 10.62 0.75
N LEU A 125 -5.98 10.59 1.96
CA LEU A 125 -7.28 11.22 2.29
C LEU A 125 -7.25 12.74 2.13
N ARG A 126 -6.15 13.39 2.51
CA ARG A 126 -5.97 14.84 2.32
C ARG A 126 -5.86 15.23 0.85
N SER A 127 -5.48 14.31 -0.02
CA SER A 127 -5.35 14.55 -1.47
C SER A 127 -6.68 14.48 -2.23
N VAL A 128 -7.74 13.96 -1.60
CA VAL A 128 -9.09 13.82 -2.19
C VAL A 128 -9.66 15.14 -2.70
N GLN A 129 -9.36 16.25 -2.03
CA GLN A 129 -9.81 17.59 -2.47
C GLN A 129 -9.25 18.01 -3.85
N TYR A 130 -8.25 17.31 -4.36
CA TYR A 130 -7.65 17.52 -5.68
C TYR A 130 -7.96 16.38 -6.66
N ALA A 131 -8.98 15.56 -6.36
CA ALA A 131 -9.35 14.44 -7.19
C ALA A 131 -9.82 14.88 -8.58
N LYS A 132 -9.42 14.11 -9.60
CA LYS A 132 -9.96 14.22 -10.95
C LYS A 132 -11.13 13.27 -11.15
N HIS A 133 -12.00 13.58 -12.09
CA HIS A 133 -13.06 12.65 -12.48
C HIS A 133 -12.50 11.60 -13.44
N ALA A 134 -12.94 10.35 -13.28
CA ALA A 134 -12.75 9.30 -14.26
C ALA A 134 -13.94 9.24 -15.20
N ASP A 135 -13.70 8.75 -16.41
CA ASP A 135 -14.75 8.37 -17.33
C ASP A 135 -15.33 7.02 -16.87
N VAL A 136 -16.63 7.00 -16.60
CA VAL A 136 -17.37 5.78 -16.25
C VAL A 136 -18.03 5.26 -17.52
N ALA A 137 -17.52 4.15 -18.03
CA ALA A 137 -18.11 3.51 -19.21
C ALA A 137 -19.42 2.79 -18.83
N VAL A 138 -20.39 2.83 -19.74
CA VAL A 138 -21.63 2.06 -19.62
C VAL A 138 -21.41 0.71 -20.27
N MET A 139 -21.32 -0.34 -19.45
CA MET A 139 -21.10 -1.71 -19.93
C MET A 139 -22.39 -2.28 -20.56
N GLN A 140 -22.34 -2.55 -21.86
CA GLN A 140 -23.47 -3.00 -22.68
C GLN A 140 -23.56 -4.52 -22.68
N THR A 141 -24.70 -5.08 -22.27
CA THR A 141 -24.90 -6.55 -22.22
C THR A 141 -24.70 -7.19 -23.60
N SER A 142 -25.08 -6.51 -24.68
CA SER A 142 -24.86 -7.00 -26.05
C SER A 142 -23.39 -7.31 -26.36
N SER A 143 -22.44 -6.54 -25.81
CA SER A 143 -21.02 -6.81 -26.00
C SER A 143 -20.52 -7.99 -25.15
N LEU A 144 -21.17 -8.27 -24.01
CA LEU A 144 -20.92 -9.49 -23.24
C LEU A 144 -21.50 -10.72 -23.95
N ASP A 145 -22.66 -10.56 -24.61
CA ASP A 145 -23.27 -11.59 -25.44
C ASP A 145 -22.35 -11.98 -26.61
N SER A 146 -21.72 -10.99 -27.27
CA SER A 146 -20.72 -11.26 -28.31
C SER A 146 -19.52 -12.07 -27.79
N LEU A 147 -19.04 -11.80 -26.57
CA LEU A 147 -17.96 -12.60 -25.98
C LEU A 147 -18.37 -14.07 -25.74
N LEU A 148 -19.64 -14.32 -25.45
CA LEU A 148 -20.18 -15.67 -25.32
C LEU A 148 -20.33 -16.36 -26.69
N GLU A 149 -20.85 -15.64 -27.68
CA GLU A 149 -21.01 -16.12 -29.06
C GLU A 149 -19.65 -16.48 -29.71
N ASP A 150 -18.63 -15.67 -29.45
CA ASP A 150 -17.25 -15.89 -29.91
C ASP A 150 -16.54 -17.02 -29.14
N GLY A 151 -17.19 -17.63 -28.13
CA GLY A 151 -16.64 -18.73 -27.33
C GLY A 151 -15.52 -18.32 -26.37
N ILE A 152 -15.34 -17.02 -26.14
CA ILE A 152 -14.31 -16.46 -25.24
C ILE A 152 -14.67 -16.74 -23.78
N ILE A 153 -15.95 -16.75 -23.46
CA ILE A 153 -16.47 -17.05 -22.13
C ILE A 153 -17.51 -18.15 -22.17
N THR A 154 -17.64 -18.88 -21.06
CA THR A 154 -18.70 -19.86 -20.90
C THR A 154 -20.02 -19.20 -20.47
N MET A 155 -21.13 -19.89 -20.69
CA MET A 155 -22.46 -19.43 -20.23
C MET A 155 -22.50 -19.20 -18.71
N GLU A 156 -21.81 -20.04 -17.94
CA GLU A 156 -21.69 -19.85 -16.48
C GLU A 156 -21.05 -18.50 -16.14
N LYS A 157 -19.94 -18.16 -16.80
CA LYS A 157 -19.24 -16.89 -16.57
C LYS A 157 -20.01 -15.69 -17.07
N HIS A 158 -20.74 -15.83 -18.17
CA HIS A 158 -21.68 -14.82 -18.64
C HIS A 158 -22.74 -14.49 -17.57
N LEU A 159 -23.40 -15.50 -17.00
CA LEU A 159 -24.39 -15.33 -15.94
C LEU A 159 -23.80 -14.72 -14.66
N GLU A 160 -22.60 -15.13 -14.25
CA GLU A 160 -21.91 -14.55 -13.08
C GLU A 160 -21.66 -13.04 -13.26
N ILE A 161 -21.20 -12.63 -14.45
CA ILE A 161 -20.92 -11.22 -14.76
C ILE A 161 -22.20 -10.40 -14.85
N LEU A 162 -23.27 -10.94 -15.44
CA LEU A 162 -24.58 -10.27 -15.46
C LEU A 162 -25.11 -10.04 -14.04
N ASN A 163 -25.00 -11.05 -13.17
CA ASN A 163 -25.38 -10.92 -11.77
C ASN A 163 -24.55 -9.84 -11.05
N MET A 164 -23.24 -9.79 -11.25
CA MET A 164 -22.40 -8.71 -10.71
C MET A 164 -22.79 -7.33 -11.24
N ASN A 165 -23.12 -7.22 -12.53
CA ASN A 165 -23.60 -5.98 -13.14
C ASN A 165 -24.91 -5.52 -12.48
N GLN A 166 -25.90 -6.41 -12.39
CA GLN A 166 -27.18 -6.13 -11.75
C GLN A 166 -27.00 -5.63 -10.31
N LYS A 167 -26.20 -6.35 -9.50
CA LYS A 167 -25.93 -5.95 -8.12
C LYS A 167 -25.22 -4.62 -8.01
N SER A 168 -24.33 -4.29 -8.96
CA SER A 168 -23.68 -2.98 -8.97
C SER A 168 -24.70 -1.85 -9.21
N VAL A 169 -25.67 -2.07 -10.10
CA VAL A 169 -26.78 -1.14 -10.39
C VAL A 169 -27.69 -0.99 -9.16
N GLU A 170 -28.08 -2.10 -8.53
CA GLU A 170 -28.89 -2.10 -7.30
C GLU A 170 -28.21 -1.32 -6.17
N ASN A 171 -26.89 -1.50 -6.02
CA ASN A 171 -26.07 -0.80 -5.02
C ASN A 171 -25.64 0.60 -5.45
N LYS A 172 -26.14 1.11 -6.59
CA LYS A 172 -25.81 2.41 -7.19
C LYS A 172 -24.31 2.66 -7.28
N SER A 173 -23.56 1.61 -7.60
CA SER A 173 -22.10 1.59 -7.68
C SER A 173 -21.67 1.33 -9.11
N PRO A 174 -20.72 2.08 -9.67
CA PRO A 174 -20.19 1.78 -11.00
C PRO A 174 -19.59 0.37 -11.03
N LEU A 175 -19.92 -0.45 -12.03
CA LEU A 175 -19.38 -1.81 -12.17
C LEU A 175 -17.85 -1.81 -12.33
N ILE A 176 -17.36 -0.94 -13.22
CA ILE A 176 -15.95 -0.79 -13.52
C ILE A 176 -15.65 0.68 -13.83
N VAL A 177 -14.53 1.17 -13.32
CA VAL A 177 -14.04 2.53 -13.58
C VAL A 177 -12.60 2.44 -14.04
N ARG A 178 -12.31 2.98 -15.21
CA ARG A 178 -10.95 3.09 -15.72
C ARG A 178 -10.27 4.28 -15.08
N ILE A 179 -9.10 4.05 -14.50
CA ILE A 179 -8.29 5.13 -13.93
C ILE A 179 -7.53 5.81 -15.10
N PRO A 180 -7.59 7.15 -15.21
CA PRO A 180 -6.92 7.91 -16.28
C PRO A 180 -5.45 7.55 -16.48
N ASN A 181 -4.98 7.55 -17.72
CA ASN A 181 -3.62 7.13 -18.07
C ASN A 181 -2.52 8.03 -17.45
N ASP A 182 -2.81 9.30 -17.19
CA ASP A 182 -1.88 10.23 -16.52
C ASP A 182 -1.71 9.93 -15.02
N PHE A 183 -2.48 8.97 -14.49
CA PHE A 183 -2.23 8.34 -13.20
C PHE A 183 -0.87 7.64 -13.18
N SER A 184 -0.50 6.97 -14.26
CA SER A 184 0.78 6.25 -14.37
C SER A 184 1.85 7.11 -15.03
N THR A 185 3.10 7.01 -14.58
CA THR A 185 4.24 7.58 -15.31
C THR A 185 4.60 6.78 -16.56
N SER A 186 4.01 5.59 -16.74
CA SER A 186 4.21 4.70 -17.87
C SER A 186 2.87 4.32 -18.51
N LYS A 187 2.79 4.37 -19.83
CA LYS A 187 1.62 3.91 -20.59
C LYS A 187 1.42 2.39 -20.58
N ARG A 188 2.37 1.63 -20.02
CA ARG A 188 2.35 0.16 -19.94
C ARG A 188 1.22 -0.38 -19.06
N TYR A 189 0.87 0.34 -18.00
CA TYR A 189 -0.09 -0.15 -17.01
C TYR A 189 -1.36 0.67 -17.06
N ILE A 190 -2.48 -0.01 -17.30
CA ILE A 190 -3.82 0.55 -17.22
C ILE A 190 -4.46 -0.01 -15.95
N PHE A 191 -5.01 0.88 -15.12
CA PHE A 191 -5.61 0.48 -13.86
C PHE A 191 -7.13 0.63 -13.91
N PHE A 192 -7.81 -0.28 -13.24
CA PHE A 192 -9.26 -0.33 -13.13
C PHE A 192 -9.66 -0.48 -11.68
N SER A 193 -10.68 0.24 -11.25
CA SER A 193 -11.40 -0.03 -10.01
C SER A 193 -12.64 -0.85 -10.35
N VAL A 194 -12.69 -2.09 -9.90
CA VAL A 194 -13.71 -3.07 -10.26
C VAL A 194 -14.57 -3.38 -9.04
N TYR A 195 -15.89 -3.39 -9.22
CA TYR A 195 -16.84 -3.80 -8.19
C TYR A 195 -16.60 -5.26 -7.80
N SER A 196 -16.59 -5.52 -6.50
CA SER A 196 -16.28 -6.83 -5.93
C SER A 196 -17.42 -7.41 -5.10
N GLU A 197 -18.41 -6.60 -4.70
CA GLU A 197 -19.52 -6.95 -3.79
C GLU A 197 -19.11 -7.37 -2.36
N ASP A 198 -18.05 -8.15 -2.22
CA ASP A 198 -17.57 -8.70 -0.95
C ASP A 198 -16.56 -7.78 -0.25
N ILE A 199 -16.72 -7.67 1.07
CA ILE A 199 -15.68 -7.18 1.97
C ILE A 199 -14.68 -8.32 2.25
N ARG A 200 -13.54 -8.28 1.56
CA ARG A 200 -12.41 -9.21 1.75
C ARG A 200 -11.17 -8.46 2.18
N TYR A 201 -10.11 -9.16 2.58
CA TYR A 201 -8.84 -8.50 2.90
C TYR A 201 -8.27 -7.69 1.72
N TRP A 202 -8.61 -8.06 0.48
CA TRP A 202 -8.20 -7.42 -0.76
C TRP A 202 -9.24 -6.45 -1.36
N SER A 203 -10.43 -6.35 -0.77
CA SER A 203 -11.54 -5.48 -1.17
C SER A 203 -12.25 -5.00 0.10
N ARG A 204 -11.81 -3.87 0.67
CA ARG A 204 -12.37 -3.35 1.94
C ARG A 204 -13.46 -2.30 1.73
N LEU A 205 -13.59 -1.81 0.50
CA LEU A 205 -14.54 -0.79 0.08
C LEU A 205 -15.39 -1.30 -1.10
N ASP A 206 -15.74 -2.59 -1.06
CA ASP A 206 -16.49 -3.34 -2.08
C ASP A 206 -15.93 -3.26 -3.51
N ARG A 207 -14.64 -2.92 -3.60
CA ARG A 207 -13.92 -2.75 -4.86
C ARG A 207 -12.50 -3.27 -4.75
N THR A 208 -11.99 -3.73 -5.88
CA THR A 208 -10.60 -4.17 -6.04
C THR A 208 -9.94 -3.45 -7.22
N VAL A 209 -8.62 -3.27 -7.12
CA VAL A 209 -7.82 -2.73 -8.21
C VAL A 209 -7.37 -3.88 -9.10
N THR A 210 -7.68 -3.77 -10.39
CA THR A 210 -7.20 -4.67 -11.44
C THR A 210 -6.27 -3.88 -12.36
N THR A 211 -5.18 -4.51 -12.81
CA THR A 211 -4.17 -3.87 -13.67
C THR A 211 -4.04 -4.68 -14.95
N ASN A 212 -4.13 -4.01 -16.10
CA ASN A 212 -3.74 -4.56 -17.39
C ASN A 212 -2.32 -4.09 -17.74
N ASP A 213 -1.41 -5.04 -17.95
CA ASP A 213 -0.07 -4.80 -18.48
C ASP A 213 -0.12 -4.95 -20.01
N THR A 214 -0.10 -3.82 -20.72
CA THR A 214 -0.24 -3.79 -22.19
C THR A 214 0.98 -4.33 -22.93
N VAL A 215 2.13 -4.45 -22.26
CA VAL A 215 3.37 -4.98 -22.87
C VAL A 215 3.55 -6.44 -22.49
N GLY A 216 3.27 -6.78 -21.23
CA GLY A 216 3.34 -8.16 -20.75
C GLY A 216 2.10 -9.00 -21.09
N ASN A 217 1.12 -8.39 -21.77
CA ASN A 217 -0.19 -8.95 -22.07
C ASN A 217 -0.80 -9.73 -20.90
N LYS A 218 -0.96 -9.06 -19.76
CA LYS A 218 -1.36 -9.73 -18.52
C LYS A 218 -2.28 -8.88 -17.69
N ILE A 219 -3.42 -9.46 -17.31
CA ILE A 219 -4.33 -8.86 -16.34
C ILE A 219 -4.04 -9.45 -14.95
N THR A 220 -3.85 -8.56 -13.98
CA THR A 220 -3.60 -8.93 -12.58
C THR A 220 -4.66 -8.31 -11.68
N CYS A 221 -5.15 -9.08 -10.70
CA CYS A 221 -6.10 -8.61 -9.70
C CYS A 221 -5.58 -8.93 -8.31
N LYS A 222 -5.87 -8.08 -7.32
CA LYS A 222 -5.53 -8.38 -5.91
C LYS A 222 -6.22 -9.65 -5.39
N CYS A 223 -7.39 -10.02 -5.92
CA CYS A 223 -8.12 -11.20 -5.49
C CYS A 223 -7.50 -12.52 -5.99
N SER A 224 -6.78 -12.50 -7.11
CA SER A 224 -6.20 -13.69 -7.71
C SER A 224 -4.83 -13.38 -8.34
N THR A 225 -3.79 -13.98 -7.78
CA THR A 225 -2.42 -13.81 -8.27
C THR A 225 -2.15 -14.69 -9.49
N GLY A 226 -1.31 -14.21 -10.40
CA GLY A 226 -0.90 -14.99 -11.57
C GLY A 226 -2.01 -15.14 -12.62
N ARG A 227 -2.07 -16.34 -13.24
CA ARG A 227 -3.01 -16.68 -14.31
C ARG A 227 -4.39 -17.14 -13.82
N ARG A 228 -4.58 -17.30 -12.51
CA ARG A 228 -5.87 -17.74 -11.96
C ARG A 228 -7.02 -16.85 -12.43
N TYR A 229 -8.08 -17.49 -12.92
CA TYR A 229 -9.30 -16.83 -13.30
C TYR A 229 -9.92 -16.06 -12.12
N CYS A 230 -10.57 -14.95 -12.41
CA CYS A 230 -11.53 -14.32 -11.50
C CYS A 230 -12.45 -13.38 -12.29
N ASN A 231 -13.64 -13.13 -11.75
CA ASN A 231 -14.63 -12.27 -12.40
C ASN A 231 -14.13 -10.83 -12.56
N HIS A 232 -13.24 -10.34 -11.68
CA HIS A 232 -12.62 -9.02 -11.84
C HIS A 232 -11.72 -8.91 -13.08
N LYS A 233 -10.99 -9.98 -13.42
CA LYS A 233 -10.19 -10.01 -14.65
C LYS A 233 -11.10 -10.07 -15.87
N LEU A 234 -12.18 -10.85 -15.80
CA LEU A 234 -13.16 -10.93 -16.88
C LEU A 234 -13.88 -9.58 -17.10
N LEU A 235 -14.25 -8.85 -16.06
CA LEU A 235 -14.80 -7.50 -16.18
C LEU A 235 -13.86 -6.55 -16.91
N VAL A 236 -12.54 -6.65 -16.66
CA VAL A 236 -11.54 -5.88 -17.41
C VAL A 236 -11.46 -6.33 -18.86
N LYS A 237 -11.48 -7.64 -19.14
CA LYS A 237 -11.52 -8.16 -20.52
C LYS A 237 -12.74 -7.64 -21.28
N TRP A 238 -13.91 -7.67 -20.65
CA TRP A 238 -15.15 -7.14 -21.21
C TRP A 238 -15.05 -5.64 -21.49
N TYR A 239 -14.52 -4.86 -20.55
CA TYR A 239 -14.26 -3.44 -20.78
C TYR A 239 -13.31 -3.22 -21.96
N LEU A 240 -12.20 -3.96 -22.05
CA LEU A 240 -11.26 -3.83 -23.15
C LEU A 240 -11.90 -4.20 -24.49
N PHE A 241 -12.70 -5.26 -24.53
CA PHE A 241 -13.44 -5.66 -25.71
C PHE A 241 -14.39 -4.56 -26.19
N GLN A 242 -15.11 -3.92 -25.27
CA GLN A 242 -16.09 -2.87 -25.61
C GLN A 242 -15.43 -1.52 -25.95
N GLU A 243 -14.53 -1.04 -25.09
CA GLU A 243 -14.04 0.34 -25.12
C GLU A 243 -12.69 0.49 -25.82
N ILE A 244 -11.89 -0.58 -25.89
CA ILE A 244 -10.53 -0.55 -26.47
C ILE A 244 -10.23 -1.83 -27.27
N PRO A 245 -10.99 -2.14 -28.35
CA PRO A 245 -10.88 -3.41 -29.06
C PRO A 245 -9.47 -3.74 -29.56
N GLU A 246 -8.70 -2.72 -29.95
CA GLU A 246 -7.30 -2.85 -30.38
C GLU A 246 -6.42 -3.54 -29.33
N MET A 247 -6.61 -3.20 -28.05
CA MET A 247 -5.85 -3.81 -26.96
C MET A 247 -6.35 -5.21 -26.67
N TYR A 248 -7.66 -5.44 -26.77
CA TYR A 248 -8.25 -6.75 -26.53
C TYR A 248 -7.73 -7.80 -27.51
N ASN A 249 -7.71 -7.50 -28.81
CA ASN A 249 -7.28 -8.45 -29.84
C ASN A 249 -5.81 -8.86 -29.69
N SER A 250 -4.94 -7.94 -29.25
CA SER A 250 -3.55 -8.27 -28.91
C SER A 250 -3.41 -9.23 -27.72
N GLN A 251 -4.47 -9.39 -26.92
CA GLN A 251 -4.44 -10.27 -25.75
C GLN A 251 -4.76 -11.73 -26.07
N VAL A 252 -5.70 -11.95 -27.00
CA VAL A 252 -6.23 -13.28 -27.35
C VAL A 252 -5.16 -14.19 -27.97
N GLU A 253 -4.17 -13.63 -28.66
CA GLU A 253 -3.09 -14.38 -29.32
C GLU A 253 -2.16 -15.16 -28.35
N ILE A 254 -2.29 -14.98 -27.02
CA ILE A 254 -1.33 -15.52 -26.03
C ILE A 254 -2.02 -16.43 -24.97
N GLU A 255 -3.34 -16.48 -24.89
CA GLU A 255 -4.09 -17.19 -23.82
C GLU A 255 -4.43 -18.67 -24.13
N GLU A 256 -3.55 -19.41 -24.79
CA GLU A 256 -3.66 -20.87 -24.77
C GLU A 256 -3.18 -21.44 -23.42
N ASP A 257 -4.15 -22.01 -22.70
CA ASP A 257 -4.07 -23.19 -21.84
C ASP A 257 -3.92 -23.09 -20.30
N LEU A 258 -4.77 -23.93 -19.68
CA LEU A 258 -4.79 -24.50 -18.31
C LEU A 258 -5.55 -23.76 -17.18
N ASP A 259 -6.86 -24.00 -17.13
CA ASP A 259 -7.59 -24.12 -15.87
C ASP A 259 -7.16 -25.40 -15.14
N HIS A 260 -6.59 -25.26 -13.95
CA HIS A 260 -6.52 -26.34 -12.96
C HIS A 260 -7.24 -25.88 -11.71
N ASP A 261 -8.32 -26.61 -11.43
CA ASP A 261 -9.14 -26.51 -10.23
C ASP A 261 -8.35 -27.06 -9.04
N ASP A 262 -7.55 -26.19 -8.41
CA ASP A 262 -6.97 -26.47 -7.10
C ASP A 262 -7.88 -25.84 -6.05
N GLN A 263 -8.73 -26.68 -5.44
CA GLN A 263 -9.50 -26.38 -4.23
C GLN A 263 -8.69 -25.52 -3.25
N GLU A 264 -9.30 -24.43 -2.79
CA GLU A 264 -8.73 -23.58 -1.75
C GLU A 264 -8.36 -24.43 -0.52
N PRO A 265 -7.07 -24.49 -0.11
CA PRO A 265 -6.76 -24.90 1.23
C PRO A 265 -7.15 -23.74 2.15
N TRP A 266 -7.88 -24.07 3.22
CA TRP A 266 -8.23 -23.27 4.41
C TRP A 266 -9.49 -22.38 4.35
N GLN A 267 -10.65 -23.00 4.58
CA GLN A 267 -11.59 -22.47 5.57
C GLN A 267 -10.92 -22.56 6.96
N ILE A 268 -10.37 -21.47 7.48
CA ILE A 268 -10.18 -21.34 8.93
C ILE A 268 -11.53 -20.92 9.47
N SER A 269 -12.29 -21.90 9.95
CA SER A 269 -13.29 -21.68 10.97
C SER A 269 -12.63 -20.89 12.10
N GLN A 270 -13.22 -19.75 12.46
CA GLN A 270 -12.73 -18.89 13.53
C GLN A 270 -12.53 -19.70 14.81
N PRO A 271 -11.31 -19.78 15.36
CA PRO A 271 -11.13 -20.12 16.75
C PRO A 271 -11.31 -18.81 17.51
N THR A 272 -12.40 -18.73 18.27
CA THR A 272 -12.51 -17.76 19.35
C THR A 272 -11.25 -17.82 20.21
N GLY A 273 -10.46 -16.74 20.26
CA GLY A 273 -9.40 -16.56 21.26
C GLY A 273 -7.95 -16.44 20.78
N ILE A 274 -7.65 -16.13 19.51
CA ILE A 274 -6.27 -15.88 19.06
C ILE A 274 -5.97 -14.38 19.09
N THR A 275 -4.91 -14.00 19.80
CA THR A 275 -4.47 -12.61 19.92
C THR A 275 -3.83 -12.09 18.63
N THR A 276 -3.86 -10.77 18.42
CA THR A 276 -3.36 -10.06 17.22
C THR A 276 -1.90 -10.36 16.85
N ASP A 277 -1.12 -10.91 17.78
CA ASP A 277 0.30 -11.15 17.61
C ASP A 277 0.59 -12.40 16.76
N ASP A 278 -0.27 -13.43 16.81
CA ASP A 278 -0.06 -14.69 16.08
C ASP A 278 -0.30 -14.54 14.57
N VAL A 279 -1.26 -13.68 14.20
CA VAL A 279 -1.55 -13.32 12.80
C VAL A 279 -0.39 -12.52 12.19
N MET A 280 0.23 -11.64 12.99
CA MET A 280 1.37 -10.82 12.57
C MET A 280 2.65 -11.64 12.37
N VAL A 281 2.89 -12.63 13.24
CA VAL A 281 4.03 -13.56 13.09
C VAL A 281 3.90 -14.37 11.80
N GLN A 282 2.68 -14.80 11.45
CA GLN A 282 2.46 -15.58 10.24
C GLN A 282 2.63 -14.75 8.97
N TYR A 283 2.14 -13.50 8.96
CA TYR A 283 2.32 -12.55 7.86
C TYR A 283 3.79 -12.17 7.61
N LEU A 284 4.59 -12.03 8.68
CA LEU A 284 6.03 -11.75 8.58
C LEU A 284 6.80 -12.94 8.02
N LYS A 285 6.42 -14.18 8.34
CA LYS A 285 7.05 -15.40 7.81
C LYS A 285 6.89 -15.55 6.29
N THR A 286 5.75 -15.13 5.74
CA THR A 286 5.46 -15.24 4.29
C THR A 286 6.06 -14.11 3.46
N ASN A 287 6.34 -12.94 4.05
CA ASN A 287 6.79 -11.73 3.33
C ASN A 287 8.24 -11.32 3.69
N LYS A 288 9.21 -12.19 3.39
CA LYS A 288 10.65 -12.00 3.74
C LYS A 288 11.31 -10.71 3.22
N LYS A 289 10.76 -10.03 2.19
CA LYS A 289 11.27 -8.72 1.73
C LYS A 289 10.87 -7.56 2.65
N SER A 290 9.75 -7.67 3.37
CA SER A 290 9.26 -6.67 4.34
C SER A 290 9.97 -6.79 5.70
N LEU A 291 10.53 -7.97 6.01
CA LEU A 291 11.32 -8.24 7.22
C LEU A 291 12.60 -7.41 7.31
N ARG A 292 13.28 -7.10 6.20
CA ARG A 292 14.52 -6.28 6.23
C ARG A 292 14.27 -4.84 6.66
N ILE A 293 13.12 -4.27 6.31
CA ILE A 293 12.75 -2.90 6.71
C ILE A 293 12.29 -2.90 8.18
N TYR A 294 11.54 -3.93 8.59
CA TYR A 294 11.02 -4.05 9.96
C TYR A 294 12.11 -4.38 11.00
N ILE A 295 13.10 -5.24 10.67
CA ILE A 295 14.25 -5.55 11.54
C ILE A 295 15.13 -4.32 11.76
N ASN A 296 15.30 -3.46 10.75
CA ASN A 296 16.04 -2.21 10.89
C ASN A 296 15.31 -1.20 11.79
N GLN A 297 13.97 -1.24 11.83
CA GLN A 297 13.16 -0.41 12.72
C GLN A 297 13.20 -0.91 14.17
N LEU A 298 13.09 -2.23 14.40
CA LEU A 298 13.13 -2.83 15.73
C LEU A 298 14.51 -2.76 16.40
N ASN A 299 15.60 -2.83 15.62
CA ASN A 299 16.96 -2.65 16.13
C ASN A 299 17.25 -1.20 16.57
N PHE A 300 16.48 -0.22 16.09
CA PHE A 300 16.53 1.18 16.52
C PHE A 300 15.77 1.41 17.84
N ASP A 301 14.73 0.63 18.11
CA ASP A 301 13.93 0.72 19.33
C ASP A 301 14.52 -0.09 20.50
N SER A 302 15.22 -1.20 20.22
CA SER A 302 15.92 -2.00 21.24
C SER A 302 17.15 -1.29 21.82
N THR A 303 17.86 -0.49 21.01
CA THR A 303 18.97 0.36 21.46
C THR A 303 18.50 1.53 22.35
N ASN A 304 17.25 1.99 22.21
CA ASN A 304 16.65 3.03 23.06
C ASN A 304 16.06 2.52 24.39
N ARG A 305 15.77 1.21 24.52
CA ARG A 305 15.31 0.62 25.79
C ARG A 305 16.46 0.31 26.75
N SER A 306 17.68 0.09 26.25
CA SER A 306 18.81 -0.28 27.10
C SER A 306 19.45 0.89 27.86
N THR A 307 19.12 2.15 27.52
CA THR A 307 19.62 3.36 28.20
C THR A 307 18.65 3.93 29.24
N ARG A 308 17.54 3.24 29.56
CA ARG A 308 16.53 3.71 30.53
C ARG A 308 16.54 3.00 31.88
N ASN A 309 17.44 2.05 32.12
CA ASN A 309 17.60 1.43 33.42
C ASN A 309 19.08 1.44 33.83
N LEU A 310 19.51 2.50 34.51
CA LEU A 310 20.52 2.49 35.57
C LEU A 310 20.25 3.75 36.44
N PRO A 311 20.31 3.63 37.77
CA PRO A 311 19.82 4.63 38.73
C PRO A 311 20.58 5.96 38.69
#